data_AF-A0A3N5I973-F1
#
_entry.id   AF-A0A3N5I973-F1
#
_cell.length_a   1.000
_cell.length_b   1.000
_cell.length_c   1.000
_cell.angle_alpha   90.00
_cell.angle_beta   90.00
_cell.angle_gamma   90.00
#
_symmetry.space_group_name_H-M   'P 1'
#
loop_
_entity.id
_entity.type
_entity.pdbx_description
1 polymer ?
#
loop_
_entity_poly.entity_id
_entity_poly.type
_entity_poly.pdbx_seq_one_letter_code
_entity_poly.pdbx_strand_id
1 'polypeptide(L)'
;MAVFGADLYMKRVVVVDHDVDVFDDRQVNWALATRCQPDRDIAIITNARGSDLDPSTREDGYTAKWGVDATSKPSLDAYTPRHRVPPEIWQRLRLEDYLG
;
A
#
# COMPACT_ATOMS: atom_id res chain seq x y z
N MET A 1 10.00 1.90 -9.93
CA MET A 1 10.72 3.15 -10.25
C MET A 1 10.02 4.03 -11.29
N ALA A 2 9.35 3.47 -12.31
CA ALA A 2 8.69 4.25 -13.38
C ALA A 2 7.83 5.43 -12.89
N VAL A 3 7.03 5.23 -11.83
CA VAL A 3 6.14 6.26 -11.29
C VAL A 3 6.87 7.54 -10.86
N PHE A 4 8.05 7.42 -10.22
CA PHE A 4 8.80 8.59 -9.77
C PHE A 4 9.42 9.40 -10.92
N GLY A 5 9.63 8.78 -12.08
CA GLY A 5 10.06 9.48 -13.30
C GLY A 5 8.90 10.07 -14.09
N ALA A 6 7.70 9.51 -13.95
CA ALA A 6 6.49 9.98 -14.65
C ALA A 6 5.85 11.19 -13.96
N ASP A 7 5.93 11.30 -12.63
CA ASP A 7 5.34 12.39 -11.86
C ASP A 7 6.32 12.96 -10.82
N LEU A 8 6.66 14.24 -11.01
CA LEU A 8 7.56 15.00 -10.14
C LEU A 8 6.97 15.25 -8.75
N TYR A 9 5.66 15.20 -8.58
CA TYR A 9 5.00 15.46 -7.30
C TYR A 9 4.80 14.19 -6.46
N MET A 10 4.95 13.01 -7.06
CA MET A 10 4.79 11.75 -6.35
C MET A 10 5.90 11.59 -5.31
N LYS A 11 5.55 11.63 -4.02
CA LYS A 11 6.50 11.50 -2.91
C LYS A 11 6.61 10.07 -2.38
N ARG A 12 5.46 9.38 -2.31
CA ARG A 12 5.35 8.04 -1.75
C ARG A 12 4.53 7.16 -2.69
N VAL A 13 5.01 5.94 -2.95
CA VAL A 13 4.30 4.94 -3.74
C VAL A 13 4.26 3.62 -2.98
N VAL A 14 3.11 2.97 -2.96
CA VAL A 14 2.96 1.60 -2.42
C VAL A 14 2.48 0.71 -3.55
N VAL A 15 3.18 -0.40 -3.77
CA VAL A 15 2.81 -1.40 -4.77
C VAL A 15 2.21 -2.60 -4.03
N VAL A 16 1.03 -3.04 -4.46
CA VAL A 16 0.29 -4.16 -3.88
C VAL A 16 -0.16 -5.12 -4.98
N ASP A 17 -0.50 -6.36 -4.62
CA ASP A 17 -1.14 -7.29 -5.55
C ASP A 17 -2.61 -6.92 -5.79
N HIS A 18 -3.20 -7.53 -6.83
CA HIS A 18 -4.58 -7.31 -7.25
C HIS A 18 -5.64 -7.80 -6.24
N ASP A 19 -5.26 -8.53 -5.19
CA ASP A 19 -6.18 -8.95 -4.12
C ASP A 19 -6.41 -7.86 -3.05
N VAL A 20 -5.68 -6.75 -3.13
CA VAL A 20 -5.77 -5.60 -2.24
C VAL A 20 -6.55 -4.48 -2.93
N ASP A 21 -7.64 -4.04 -2.31
CA ASP A 21 -8.35 -2.85 -2.74
C ASP A 21 -7.56 -1.58 -2.34
N VAL A 22 -7.08 -0.85 -3.34
CA VAL A 22 -6.29 0.38 -3.14
C VAL A 22 -7.11 1.56 -2.63
N PHE A 23 -8.44 1.46 -2.64
CA PHE A 23 -9.35 2.47 -2.09
C PHE A 23 -9.76 2.17 -0.63
N ASP A 24 -9.37 1.01 -0.07
CA ASP A 24 -9.53 0.68 1.35
C ASP A 24 -8.17 0.76 2.06
N ASP A 25 -7.93 1.88 2.77
CA ASP A 25 -6.70 2.12 3.52
C ASP A 25 -6.34 0.98 4.49
N ARG A 26 -7.34 0.28 5.05
CA ARG A 26 -7.08 -0.84 5.97
C ARG A 26 -6.47 -2.01 5.23
N GLN A 27 -6.86 -2.24 3.98
CA GLN A 27 -6.30 -3.32 3.16
C GLN A 27 -4.88 -2.99 2.70
N VAL A 28 -4.63 -1.74 2.29
CA VAL A 28 -3.27 -1.28 1.94
C VAL A 28 -2.34 -1.37 3.15
N ASN A 29 -2.79 -0.93 4.33
CA ASN A 29 -2.02 -1.03 5.57
C ASN A 29 -1.79 -2.48 6.00
N TRP A 30 -2.76 -3.37 5.81
CA TRP A 30 -2.58 -4.80 6.04
C TRP A 30 -1.50 -5.39 5.13
N ALA A 31 -1.49 -5.03 3.84
CA ALA A 31 -0.46 -5.48 2.91
C ALA A 31 0.93 -4.98 3.34
N LEU A 32 1.05 -3.69 3.69
CA LEU A 32 2.27 -3.12 4.25
C LEU A 32 2.76 -3.88 5.49
N ALA A 33 1.86 -4.19 6.44
CA ALA A 33 2.23 -4.82 7.70
C ALA A 33 2.63 -6.30 7.56
N THR A 34 2.12 -7.00 6.55
CA THR A 34 2.24 -8.47 6.46
C THR A 34 3.06 -8.96 5.28
N ARG A 35 3.37 -8.10 4.30
CA ARG A 35 4.08 -8.45 3.07
C ARG A 35 5.37 -7.65 2.82
N CYS A 36 5.65 -6.65 3.66
CA CYS A 36 6.84 -5.82 3.56
C CYS A 36 7.87 -6.20 4.63
N GLN A 37 9.13 -6.27 4.23
CA GLN A 37 10.30 -6.35 5.09
C GLN A 37 11.14 -5.09 4.83
N PRO A 38 11.11 -4.10 5.74
CA PRO A 38 11.56 -2.74 5.47
C PRO A 38 13.01 -2.61 4.99
N ASP A 39 13.89 -3.52 5.39
CA ASP A 39 15.30 -3.56 5.01
C ASP A 39 15.52 -3.85 3.52
N ARG A 40 14.57 -4.52 2.86
CA ARG A 40 14.67 -4.95 1.46
C ARG A 40 13.58 -4.41 0.54
N ASP A 41 12.39 -4.16 1.08
CA ASP A 41 11.20 -3.82 0.30
C ASP A 41 10.93 -2.30 0.23
N ILE A 42 11.75 -1.47 0.91
CA ILE A 42 11.67 -0.01 0.83
C ILE A 42 12.84 0.52 0.01
N ALA A 43 12.50 1.25 -1.06
CA ALA A 43 13.46 1.98 -1.87
C ALA A 43 13.36 3.48 -1.56
N ILE A 44 14.48 4.12 -1.22
CA ILE A 44 14.56 5.56 -0.96
C ILE A 44 15.38 6.21 -2.08
N ILE A 45 14.82 7.25 -2.69
CA ILE A 45 15.48 8.10 -3.68
C ILE A 45 15.74 9.44 -3.02
N THR A 46 17.00 9.73 -2.73
CA THR A 46 17.40 11.01 -2.16
C THR A 46 17.61 12.05 -3.25
N ASN A 47 17.52 13.33 -2.88
CA ASN A 47 17.82 14.47 -3.74
C ASN A 47 17.01 14.49 -5.06
N ALA A 48 15.71 14.21 -4.97
CA ALA A 48 14.79 14.28 -6.10
C ALA A 48 13.98 15.59 -6.06
N ARG A 49 13.58 16.13 -7.23
CA ARG A 49 12.66 17.27 -7.30
C ARG A 49 11.30 16.88 -6.69
N GLY A 50 10.77 17.76 -5.85
CA GLY A 50 9.49 17.59 -5.16
C GLY A 50 8.46 18.66 -5.55
N SER A 51 7.46 18.82 -4.69
CA SER A 51 6.50 19.92 -4.77
C SER A 51 6.96 21.09 -3.91
N ASP A 52 6.89 22.31 -4.44
CA ASP A 52 7.14 23.54 -3.67
C ASP A 52 6.04 23.79 -2.61
N LEU A 53 4.89 23.09 -2.70
CA LEU A 53 3.81 23.14 -1.71
C LEU A 53 4.02 22.21 -0.52
N ASP A 54 5.01 21.30 -0.58
CA ASP A 54 5.30 20.37 0.52
C ASP A 54 6.19 21.06 1.56
N PRO A 55 5.67 21.38 2.76
CA PRO A 55 6.42 22.12 3.78
C PRO A 55 7.54 21.31 4.43
N SER A 56 7.62 20.00 4.15
CA SER A 56 8.71 19.14 4.63
C SER A 56 9.89 19.05 3.65
N THR A 57 9.76 19.65 2.46
CA THR A 57 10.85 19.78 1.48
C THR A 57 11.83 20.85 1.96
N ARG A 58 13.10 20.70 1.59
CA ARG A 58 14.12 21.74 1.83
C ARG A 58 13.79 23.00 1.03
N GLU A 59 14.34 24.14 1.43
CA GLU A 59 14.15 25.41 0.70
C GLU A 59 14.65 25.37 -0.75
N ASP A 60 15.52 24.42 -1.09
CA ASP A 60 16.04 24.20 -2.45
C ASP A 60 15.08 23.45 -3.39
N GLY A 61 13.91 23.01 -2.91
CA GLY A 61 12.91 22.28 -3.68
C GLY A 61 13.25 20.79 -3.92
N TYR A 62 14.29 20.28 -3.24
CA TYR A 62 14.66 18.86 -3.28
C TYR A 62 14.16 18.13 -2.03
N THR A 63 13.73 16.89 -2.25
CA THR A 63 13.15 16.01 -1.23
C THR A 63 13.64 14.58 -1.40
N ALA A 64 13.25 13.72 -0.46
CA ALA A 64 13.34 12.28 -0.62
C ALA A 64 12.00 11.74 -1.11
N LYS A 65 12.05 10.86 -2.10
CA LYS A 65 10.92 10.05 -2.55
C LYS A 65 11.14 8.62 -2.07
N TRP A 66 10.08 7.88 -1.85
CA TRP A 66 10.22 6.49 -1.40
C TRP A 66 9.09 5.60 -1.88
N GLY A 67 9.45 4.39 -2.24
CA GLY A 67 8.54 3.34 -2.69
C GLY A 67 8.55 2.16 -1.73
N VAL A 68 7.42 1.49 -1.58
CA VAL A 68 7.30 0.24 -0.83
C VAL A 68 6.75 -0.84 -1.75
N ASP A 69 7.43 -1.98 -1.78
CA ASP A 69 6.90 -3.22 -2.34
C ASP A 69 6.14 -4.00 -1.26
N ALA A 70 4.81 -3.88 -1.27
CA ALA A 70 3.90 -4.65 -0.41
C ALA A 70 3.20 -5.79 -1.17
N THR A 71 3.81 -6.29 -2.26
CA THR A 71 3.34 -7.49 -2.97
C THR A 71 3.68 -8.76 -2.19
N SER A 72 3.10 -9.89 -2.58
CA SER A 72 3.30 -11.20 -1.94
C SER A 72 4.59 -11.84 -2.41
N LYS A 73 5.38 -12.39 -1.49
CA LYS A 73 6.69 -13.02 -1.77
C LYS A 73 6.62 -14.53 -1.53
N PRO A 74 7.08 -15.40 -2.48
CA PRO A 74 7.59 -15.06 -3.81
C PRO A 74 6.49 -14.72 -4.83
N SER A 75 5.24 -15.08 -4.54
CA SER A 75 4.08 -14.79 -5.38
C SER A 75 2.81 -14.79 -4.52
N LEU A 76 1.71 -14.27 -5.09
CA LEU A 76 0.40 -14.31 -4.42
C LEU A 76 -0.09 -15.75 -4.19
N ASP A 77 0.18 -16.67 -5.12
CA ASP A 77 -0.23 -18.08 -5.00
C ASP A 77 0.46 -18.82 -3.84
N ALA A 78 1.60 -18.31 -3.36
CA ALA A 78 2.29 -18.87 -2.20
C ALA A 78 1.63 -18.48 -0.87
N TYR A 79 0.75 -17.48 -0.86
CA TYR A 79 0.04 -17.04 0.35
C TYR A 79 -1.19 -17.90 0.58
N THR A 80 -1.48 -18.20 1.84
CA THR A 80 -2.77 -18.79 2.21
C THR A 80 -3.89 -17.83 1.81
N PRO A 81 -4.93 -18.30 1.09
CA PRO A 81 -6.07 -17.47 0.75
C PRO A 81 -6.64 -16.80 1.99
N ARG A 82 -6.92 -15.49 1.89
CA ARG A 82 -7.53 -14.73 2.98
C ARG A 82 -8.77 -15.47 3.48
N HIS A 83 -8.77 -15.85 4.76
CA HIS A 83 -9.94 -16.45 5.38
C HIS A 83 -11.11 -15.46 5.26
N ARG A 84 -12.15 -15.88 4.54
CA ARG A 84 -13.41 -15.16 4.45
C ARG A 84 -14.52 -16.07 4.93
N VAL A 85 -15.56 -15.46 5.49
CA VAL A 85 -16.81 -16.18 5.73
C VAL A 85 -17.34 -16.64 4.36
N PRO A 86 -17.78 -17.91 4.22
CA PRO A 86 -18.36 -18.36 2.97
C PRO A 86 -19.50 -17.43 2.52
N PRO A 87 -19.55 -17.04 1.24
CA PRO A 87 -20.50 -16.04 0.75
C PRO A 87 -21.95 -16.36 1.10
N GLU A 88 -22.32 -17.64 1.04
CA GLU A 88 -23.65 -18.14 1.37
C GLU A 88 -24.04 -17.92 2.83
N ILE A 89 -23.07 -17.93 3.75
CA ILE A 89 -23.28 -17.62 5.17
C ILE A 89 -23.33 -16.11 5.36
N TRP A 90 -22.39 -15.38 4.75
CA TRP A 90 -22.30 -13.93 4.86
C TRP A 90 -23.56 -13.21 4.37
N GLN A 91 -24.16 -13.69 3.27
CA GLN A 91 -25.38 -13.13 2.70
C GLN A 91 -26.64 -13.38 3.55
N ARG A 92 -26.62 -14.42 4.40
CA ARG A 92 -27.74 -14.77 5.28
C ARG A 92 -27.68 -14.06 6.63
N LEU A 93 -26.50 -13.57 7.03
CA LEU A 93 -26.30 -12.85 8.28
C LEU A 93 -26.92 -11.46 8.21
N ARG A 94 -27.92 -11.21 9.06
CA ARG A 94 -28.40 -9.87 9.41
C ARG A 94 -27.86 -9.54 10.80
N LEU A 95 -27.09 -8.47 10.93
CA LEU A 95 -26.55 -8.07 12.24
C LEU A 95 -27.65 -7.76 13.26
N GLU A 96 -28.79 -7.26 12.77
CA GLU A 96 -30.00 -6.96 13.54
C GLU A 96 -30.55 -8.18 14.30
N ASP A 97 -30.38 -9.39 13.77
CA ASP A 97 -30.85 -10.63 14.43
C ASP A 97 -30.05 -10.95 15.71
N TYR A 98 -28.91 -10.27 15.94
CA TYR A 98 -27.95 -10.55 17.01
C TYR A 98 -27.63 -9.34 17.89
N LEU A 99 -28.04 -8.14 17.47
CA LEU A 99 -27.85 -6.89 18.19
C LEU A 99 -29.24 -6.41 18.61
N GLY A 100 -29.67 -6.84 19.80
CA GLY A 100 -30.99 -6.51 20.36
C GLY A 100 -31.22 -5.03 20.63
#